data_AF-A0A3A5IGM8-F1
#
_entry.id   AF-A0A3A5IGM8-F1
#
_cell.length_a   1.000
_cell.length_b   1.000
_cell.length_c   1.000
_cell.angle_alpha   90.00
_cell.angle_beta   90.00
_cell.angle_gamma   90.00
#
_symmetry.space_group_name_H-M   'P 1'
#
loop_
_entity.id
_entity.type
_entity.pdbx_description
1 polymer ?
#
loop_
_entity_poly.entity_id
_entity_poly.type
_entity_poly.pdbx_seq_one_letter_code
_entity_poly.pdbx_strand_id
1 'polypeptide(L)'
;MHAIKETTHIKVLPQGSIVSPKGFSAAGVHAGLRHSKNDLGVIFSEVPAQSAAVYTTSHFQAAPIKVTKDSLAVENKLQAILVNSACANACTGKRGLADAYQTRQWLAEHLNIPEHLVAVSSTGVIGEYLKMDKMKAGIANLQPIPEAAAAEQFEAAILTTDLATKKWAVEATIDGKTVTMGGAAKGSGMINPNMATMLAYVTTDAVVSADHLQTALSEITDQTFNQITVDGDTSTNDTVVVMANGLAGHSPLSPDHPEWPVFLSMLHEISEQLAKKIARDGEGATKLVEVEVLGAVSDEDAKKAAKEVVGSNLVKTAVYGADANWGRIISAIGYSDIEVNPETIDISIGDYPILSQSEVADYSEEAVIEYLKEEEIKITVNLHLGEGHGLAWGCDLSYDYIKINASYRT
;
A
#
# COMPACT_ATOMS: atom_id res chain seq x y z
N MET A 1 -18.90 -5.97 -12.25
CA MET A 1 -18.96 -7.35 -11.73
C MET A 1 -20.17 -7.47 -10.82
N HIS A 2 -21.09 -8.39 -11.09
CA HIS A 2 -22.21 -8.66 -10.19
C HIS A 2 -21.69 -9.40 -8.95
N ALA A 3 -21.93 -8.81 -7.77
CA ALA A 3 -22.04 -9.46 -6.47
C ALA A 3 -20.99 -10.53 -6.12
N ILE A 4 -19.85 -10.09 -5.55
CA ILE A 4 -19.05 -10.91 -4.63
C ILE A 4 -19.89 -11.10 -3.35
N LYS A 5 -20.90 -11.98 -3.39
CA LYS A 5 -21.78 -12.29 -2.24
C LYS A 5 -22.05 -13.78 -2.06
N GLU A 6 -21.14 -14.63 -2.52
CA GLU A 6 -20.93 -15.92 -1.84
C GLU A 6 -19.75 -15.72 -0.89
N THR A 7 -19.98 -15.91 0.41
CA THR A 7 -18.99 -15.76 1.48
C THR A 7 -17.78 -16.62 1.19
N THR A 8 -16.80 -16.02 0.54
CA THR A 8 -15.45 -16.55 0.46
C THR A 8 -14.93 -16.56 1.89
N HIS A 9 -14.74 -17.75 2.46
CA HIS A 9 -14.17 -17.87 3.80
C HIS A 9 -12.67 -17.57 3.76
N ILE A 10 -12.33 -16.28 3.79
CA ILE A 10 -10.98 -15.79 4.06
C ILE A 10 -10.80 -15.78 5.57
N LYS A 11 -9.72 -16.41 6.04
CA LYS A 11 -9.33 -16.41 7.44
C LYS A 11 -8.09 -15.56 7.63
N VAL A 12 -8.20 -14.53 8.46
CA VAL A 12 -7.05 -13.72 8.89
C VAL A 12 -6.12 -14.56 9.76
N LEU A 13 -4.81 -14.41 9.55
CA LEU A 13 -3.75 -15.00 10.34
C LEU A 13 -3.16 -13.91 11.25
N PRO A 14 -3.58 -13.79 12.53
CA PRO A 14 -3.16 -12.66 13.39
C PRO A 14 -1.65 -12.54 13.61
N GLN A 15 -0.94 -13.66 13.49
CA GLN A 15 0.52 -13.75 13.62
C GLN A 15 1.22 -14.01 12.27
N GLY A 16 0.47 -13.92 11.17
CA GLY A 16 1.04 -14.12 9.84
C GLY A 16 1.80 -12.89 9.34
N SER A 17 2.63 -13.09 8.33
CA SER A 17 3.56 -12.12 7.78
C SER A 17 3.90 -12.44 6.32
N ILE A 18 4.84 -11.69 5.74
CA ILE A 18 5.37 -11.90 4.38
C ILE A 18 6.02 -13.28 4.17
N VAL A 19 6.33 -14.05 5.23
CA VAL A 19 6.88 -15.42 5.13
C VAL A 19 5.86 -16.49 5.49
N SER A 20 4.60 -16.14 5.75
CA SER A 20 3.55 -17.12 6.04
C SER A 20 3.26 -18.08 4.88
N PRO A 21 3.27 -17.66 3.61
CA PRO A 21 3.12 -18.60 2.50
C PRO A 21 4.32 -19.54 2.37
N LYS A 22 4.06 -20.79 1.93
CA LYS A 22 5.09 -21.82 1.82
C LYS A 22 6.25 -21.38 0.93
N GLY A 23 7.48 -21.72 1.32
CA GLY A 23 8.69 -21.46 0.55
C GLY A 23 9.04 -19.97 0.40
N PHE A 24 8.59 -19.12 1.32
CA PHE A 24 9.11 -17.77 1.48
C PHE A 24 9.93 -17.64 2.76
N SER A 25 10.94 -16.79 2.68
CA SER A 25 11.86 -16.46 3.75
C SER A 25 12.23 -15.00 3.66
N ALA A 26 12.69 -14.42 4.77
CA ALA A 26 13.06 -13.02 4.82
C ALA A 26 14.28 -12.82 5.71
N ALA A 27 14.95 -11.69 5.56
CA ALA A 27 15.93 -11.20 6.51
C ALA A 27 15.96 -9.67 6.52
N GLY A 28 16.36 -9.10 7.64
CA GLY A 28 16.65 -7.68 7.76
C GLY A 28 17.87 -7.44 8.63
N VAL A 29 18.76 -6.56 8.18
CA VAL A 29 20.00 -6.22 8.87
C VAL A 29 20.19 -4.72 8.96
N HIS A 30 21.01 -4.31 9.91
CA HIS A 30 21.57 -2.98 9.96
C HIS A 30 22.85 -2.93 9.12
N ALA A 31 22.73 -2.48 7.87
CA ALA A 31 23.86 -2.21 6.97
C ALA A 31 24.57 -0.88 7.32
N GLY A 32 23.97 -0.04 8.16
CA GLY A 32 24.54 1.24 8.59
C GLY A 32 24.20 2.41 7.67
N LEU A 33 23.13 2.28 6.86
CA LEU A 33 22.56 3.40 6.12
C LEU A 33 21.85 4.37 7.07
N ARG A 34 21.20 3.83 8.10
CA ARG A 34 20.63 4.53 9.26
C ARG A 34 21.63 4.52 10.42
N HIS A 35 21.26 5.17 11.54
CA HIS A 35 22.11 5.26 12.72
C HIS A 35 22.10 3.97 13.56
N SER A 36 20.94 3.37 13.81
CA SER A 36 20.81 2.24 14.75
C SER A 36 19.71 1.22 14.43
N LYS A 37 18.90 1.46 13.40
CA LYS A 37 17.81 0.55 13.00
C LYS A 37 18.22 -0.28 11.79
N ASN A 38 17.61 -1.45 11.61
CA ASN A 38 17.70 -2.18 10.35
C ASN A 38 17.34 -1.26 9.18
N ASP A 39 18.05 -1.44 8.07
CA ASP A 39 17.98 -0.54 6.92
C ASP A 39 18.23 -1.23 5.57
N LEU A 40 18.44 -2.54 5.60
CA LEU A 40 18.54 -3.38 4.43
C LEU A 40 17.80 -4.70 4.70
N GLY A 41 16.90 -5.10 3.81
CA GLY A 41 16.14 -6.33 3.94
C GLY A 41 15.97 -7.06 2.62
N VAL A 42 15.68 -8.35 2.72
CA VAL A 42 15.38 -9.21 1.57
C VAL A 42 14.15 -10.08 1.84
N ILE A 43 13.34 -10.24 0.80
CA ILE A 43 12.36 -11.34 0.68
C ILE A 43 12.96 -12.34 -0.31
N PHE A 44 12.90 -13.63 0.00
CA PHE A 44 13.40 -14.71 -0.86
C PHE A 44 12.37 -15.83 -0.98
N SER A 45 12.17 -16.31 -2.21
CA SER A 45 11.40 -17.52 -2.48
C SER A 45 12.30 -18.71 -2.82
N GLU A 46 11.96 -19.89 -2.31
CA GLU A 46 12.69 -21.13 -2.56
C GLU A 46 12.74 -21.49 -4.05
N VAL A 47 11.68 -21.16 -4.79
CA VAL A 47 11.59 -21.35 -6.25
C VAL A 47 11.28 -20.02 -6.94
N PRO A 48 11.66 -19.82 -8.22
CA PRO A 48 11.26 -18.65 -8.97
C PRO A 48 9.74 -18.47 -8.97
N ALA A 49 9.27 -17.31 -8.50
CA ALA A 49 7.87 -16.98 -8.33
C ALA A 49 7.35 -16.14 -9.48
N GLN A 50 6.17 -16.48 -10.02
CA GLN A 50 5.44 -15.63 -10.95
C GLN A 50 5.20 -14.28 -10.28
N SER A 51 5.55 -13.20 -10.96
CA SER A 51 5.61 -11.88 -10.32
C SER A 51 4.92 -10.82 -11.14
N ALA A 52 4.24 -9.92 -10.44
CA ALA A 52 3.59 -8.74 -10.99
C ALA A 52 4.01 -7.51 -10.20
N ALA A 53 4.01 -6.34 -10.85
CA ALA A 53 4.33 -5.10 -10.18
C ALA A 53 3.58 -3.91 -10.77
N VAL A 54 3.31 -2.93 -9.91
CA VAL A 54 2.86 -1.59 -10.29
C VAL A 54 3.80 -0.57 -9.67
N TYR A 55 3.96 0.58 -10.35
CA TYR A 55 4.96 1.58 -10.02
C TYR A 55 4.37 2.99 -10.10
N THR A 56 4.94 3.90 -9.32
CA THR A 56 4.65 5.35 -9.40
C THR A 56 4.60 5.85 -10.85
N THR A 57 3.69 6.77 -11.16
CA THR A 57 3.64 7.50 -12.43
C THR A 57 4.52 8.74 -12.46
N SER A 58 5.25 9.03 -11.38
CA SER A 58 6.12 10.20 -11.29
C SER A 58 7.08 10.28 -12.49
N HIS A 59 7.19 11.46 -13.08
CA HIS A 59 8.18 11.73 -14.14
C HIS A 59 9.63 11.57 -13.65
N PHE A 60 9.84 11.52 -12.33
CA PHE A 60 11.14 11.36 -11.68
C PHE A 60 11.30 9.96 -11.08
N GLN A 61 10.83 8.90 -11.76
CA GLN A 61 11.01 7.50 -11.32
C GLN A 61 12.47 7.24 -10.90
N ALA A 62 12.64 6.71 -9.70
CA ALA A 62 13.95 6.42 -9.14
C ALA A 62 14.66 5.29 -9.91
N ALA A 63 16.00 5.29 -9.85
CA ALA A 63 16.84 4.28 -10.48
C ALA A 63 16.43 2.81 -10.23
N PRO A 64 16.09 2.36 -8.99
CA PRO A 64 15.71 0.97 -8.74
C PRO A 64 14.47 0.49 -9.52
N ILE A 65 13.54 1.39 -9.86
CA ILE A 65 12.33 1.02 -10.62
C ILE A 65 12.71 0.48 -12.00
N LYS A 66 13.65 1.14 -12.69
CA LYS A 66 14.11 0.68 -14.01
C LYS A 66 14.78 -0.69 -13.91
N VAL A 67 15.62 -0.91 -12.89
CA VAL A 67 16.31 -2.19 -12.69
C VAL A 67 15.32 -3.32 -12.41
N THR A 68 14.31 -3.08 -11.57
CA THR A 68 13.26 -4.08 -11.30
C THR A 68 12.38 -4.37 -12.52
N LYS A 69 12.05 -3.35 -13.32
CA LYS A 69 11.35 -3.56 -14.61
C LYS A 69 12.17 -4.43 -15.56
N ASP A 70 13.49 -4.22 -15.62
CA ASP A 70 14.37 -5.04 -16.46
C ASP A 70 14.47 -6.50 -15.98
N SER A 71 14.45 -6.72 -14.66
CA SER A 71 14.40 -8.07 -14.08
C SER A 71 13.10 -8.80 -14.49
N LEU A 72 11.94 -8.15 -14.31
CA LEU A 72 10.65 -8.73 -14.69
C LEU A 72 10.51 -8.96 -16.20
N ALA A 73 11.07 -8.08 -17.04
CA ALA A 73 10.96 -8.17 -18.49
C ALA A 73 11.57 -9.45 -19.11
N VAL A 74 12.39 -10.20 -18.37
CA VAL A 74 13.00 -11.43 -18.88
C VAL A 74 11.99 -12.58 -18.95
N GLU A 75 11.27 -12.86 -17.86
CA GLU A 75 10.31 -13.98 -17.81
C GLU A 75 9.16 -13.80 -16.81
N ASN A 76 8.93 -12.57 -16.33
CA ASN A 76 7.93 -12.22 -15.30
C ASN A 76 8.04 -13.05 -14.02
N LYS A 77 9.28 -13.36 -13.60
CA LYS A 77 9.55 -14.04 -12.34
C LYS A 77 10.58 -13.30 -11.53
N LEU A 78 10.43 -13.41 -10.22
CA LEU A 78 11.41 -13.01 -9.23
C LEU A 78 11.63 -14.17 -8.27
N GLN A 79 12.80 -14.21 -7.67
CA GLN A 79 13.13 -15.10 -6.58
C GLN A 79 13.59 -14.31 -5.35
N ALA A 80 14.03 -13.06 -5.51
CA ALA A 80 14.34 -12.19 -4.39
C ALA A 80 13.96 -10.71 -4.65
N ILE A 81 13.68 -9.99 -3.57
CA ILE A 81 13.51 -8.52 -3.57
C ILE A 81 14.45 -7.93 -2.52
N LEU A 82 15.45 -7.15 -2.95
CA LEU A 82 16.29 -6.35 -2.05
C LEU A 82 15.63 -5.00 -1.78
N VAL A 83 15.54 -4.62 -0.52
CA VAL A 83 14.97 -3.33 -0.13
C VAL A 83 15.93 -2.60 0.80
N ASN A 84 16.29 -1.36 0.46
CA ASN A 84 17.00 -0.48 1.39
C ASN A 84 16.11 0.68 1.83
N SER A 85 16.32 1.15 3.05
CA SER A 85 15.77 2.41 3.55
C SER A 85 16.86 3.49 3.68
N ALA A 86 16.47 4.68 4.13
CA ALA A 86 17.28 5.91 4.27
C ALA A 86 17.75 6.60 2.97
N CYS A 87 17.92 5.89 1.85
CA CYS A 87 18.30 6.48 0.58
C CYS A 87 17.35 5.99 -0.52
N ALA A 88 16.64 6.92 -1.17
CA ALA A 88 15.71 6.59 -2.24
C ALA A 88 16.42 6.22 -3.55
N ASN A 89 17.70 6.59 -3.72
CA ASN A 89 18.40 6.49 -5.01
C ASN A 89 17.59 7.10 -6.17
N ALA A 90 16.93 8.22 -5.89
CA ALA A 90 16.16 9.01 -6.83
C ALA A 90 16.94 10.28 -7.20
N CYS A 91 16.79 10.74 -8.45
CA CYS A 91 17.51 11.90 -8.97
C CYS A 91 19.06 11.79 -8.90
N THR A 92 19.59 10.58 -9.02
CA THR A 92 21.03 10.24 -8.90
C THR A 92 21.72 9.97 -10.25
N GLY A 93 21.01 10.13 -11.36
CA GLY A 93 21.53 10.02 -12.72
C GLY A 93 22.16 8.64 -13.04
N LYS A 94 23.11 8.63 -13.98
CA LYS A 94 23.75 7.39 -14.46
C LYS A 94 24.45 6.60 -13.35
N ARG A 95 25.01 7.28 -12.35
CA ARG A 95 25.66 6.64 -11.21
C ARG A 95 24.65 5.86 -10.38
N GLY A 96 23.53 6.48 -9.99
CA GLY A 96 22.52 5.78 -9.20
C GLY A 96 21.91 4.57 -9.90
N LEU A 97 21.77 4.64 -11.23
CA LEU A 97 21.35 3.50 -12.03
C LEU A 97 22.39 2.37 -12.02
N ALA A 98 23.67 2.69 -12.22
CA ALA A 98 24.75 1.70 -12.13
C ALA A 98 24.83 1.08 -10.71
N ASP A 99 24.68 1.89 -9.67
CA ASP A 99 24.66 1.46 -8.28
C ASP A 99 23.51 0.45 -8.04
N ALA A 100 22.31 0.70 -8.60
CA ALA A 100 21.17 -0.20 -8.48
C ALA A 100 21.35 -1.54 -9.22
N TYR A 101 21.96 -1.55 -10.42
CA TYR A 101 22.34 -2.82 -11.07
C TYR A 101 23.39 -3.57 -10.27
N GLN A 102 24.35 -2.85 -9.68
CA GLN A 102 25.41 -3.47 -8.90
C GLN A 102 24.88 -4.14 -7.63
N THR A 103 23.91 -3.54 -6.92
CA THR A 103 23.28 -4.17 -5.75
C THR A 103 22.44 -5.39 -6.14
N ARG A 104 21.74 -5.34 -7.29
CA ARG A 104 21.04 -6.50 -7.86
C ARG A 104 22.02 -7.67 -8.07
N GLN A 105 23.14 -7.40 -8.74
CA GLN A 105 24.18 -8.39 -9.00
C GLN A 105 24.73 -9.00 -7.69
N TRP A 106 25.10 -8.17 -6.70
CA TRP A 106 25.65 -8.67 -5.44
C TRP A 106 24.66 -9.56 -4.67
N LEU A 107 23.37 -9.21 -4.67
CA LEU A 107 22.39 -10.07 -4.01
C LEU A 107 22.22 -11.40 -4.77
N ALA A 108 22.19 -11.36 -6.10
CA ALA A 108 22.09 -12.56 -6.92
C ALA A 108 23.27 -13.52 -6.70
N GLU A 109 24.49 -12.98 -6.65
CA GLU A 109 25.71 -13.74 -6.31
C GLU A 109 25.64 -14.32 -4.90
N HIS A 110 25.21 -13.53 -3.91
CA HIS A 110 25.09 -13.95 -2.51
C HIS A 110 24.08 -15.08 -2.31
N LEU A 111 22.94 -15.01 -2.99
CA LEU A 111 21.88 -16.03 -2.94
C LEU A 111 22.10 -17.17 -3.94
N ASN A 112 23.13 -17.09 -4.79
CA ASN A 112 23.41 -18.03 -5.87
C ASN A 112 22.21 -18.27 -6.80
N ILE A 113 21.60 -17.17 -7.28
CA ILE A 113 20.47 -17.19 -8.22
C ILE A 113 20.78 -16.34 -9.46
N PRO A 114 20.09 -16.57 -10.60
CA PRO A 114 20.19 -15.70 -11.77
C PRO A 114 19.89 -14.23 -11.43
N GLU A 115 20.69 -13.32 -11.98
CA GLU A 115 20.60 -11.88 -11.68
C GLU A 115 19.21 -11.28 -12.01
N HIS A 116 18.59 -11.72 -13.09
CA HIS A 116 17.28 -11.21 -13.51
C HIS A 116 16.12 -11.65 -12.59
N LEU A 117 16.34 -12.60 -11.69
CA LEU A 117 15.35 -12.99 -10.67
C LEU A 117 15.40 -12.10 -9.43
N VAL A 118 16.26 -11.07 -9.41
CA VAL A 118 16.36 -10.13 -8.30
C VAL A 118 15.71 -8.79 -8.66
N ALA A 119 14.74 -8.37 -7.86
CA ALA A 119 14.24 -7.01 -7.83
C ALA A 119 15.01 -6.18 -6.80
N VAL A 120 15.10 -4.87 -7.03
CA VAL A 120 15.66 -3.89 -6.11
C VAL A 120 14.66 -2.77 -5.85
N SER A 121 14.58 -2.33 -4.61
CA SER A 121 13.70 -1.26 -4.17
C SER A 121 14.42 -0.39 -3.13
N SER A 122 14.11 0.91 -3.13
CA SER A 122 14.77 1.89 -2.28
C SER A 122 13.76 2.92 -1.78
N THR A 123 13.95 3.41 -0.55
CA THR A 123 13.15 4.50 0.03
C THR A 123 14.02 5.38 0.93
N GLY A 124 13.69 6.66 1.03
CA GLY A 124 14.40 7.63 1.88
C GLY A 124 14.76 8.91 1.14
N VAL A 125 15.94 9.48 1.41
CA VAL A 125 16.29 10.80 0.90
C VAL A 125 16.52 10.78 -0.63
N ILE A 126 15.91 11.74 -1.34
CA ILE A 126 16.10 12.02 -2.77
C ILE A 126 17.38 12.85 -2.99
N GLY A 127 18.14 12.53 -4.03
CA GLY A 127 19.35 13.27 -4.41
C GLY A 127 20.62 12.84 -3.67
N GLU A 128 20.54 11.78 -2.84
CA GLU A 128 21.69 11.17 -2.20
C GLU A 128 22.11 9.87 -2.90
N TYR A 129 23.43 9.65 -3.00
CA TYR A 129 23.97 8.40 -3.53
C TYR A 129 23.92 7.28 -2.48
N LEU A 130 23.72 6.04 -2.95
CA LEU A 130 23.85 4.87 -2.11
C LEU A 130 25.28 4.75 -1.55
N LYS A 131 25.39 4.41 -0.27
CA LYS A 131 26.67 4.12 0.38
C LYS A 131 27.07 2.69 0.01
N MET A 132 27.67 2.52 -1.17
CA MET A 132 27.88 1.20 -1.79
C MET A 132 28.70 0.21 -0.96
N ASP A 133 29.72 0.68 -0.23
CA ASP A 133 30.49 -0.19 0.69
C ASP A 133 29.60 -0.78 1.79
N LYS A 134 28.68 0.02 2.33
CA LYS A 134 27.70 -0.40 3.34
C LYS A 134 26.67 -1.35 2.74
N MET A 135 26.19 -1.07 1.53
CA MET A 135 25.29 -1.97 0.80
C MET A 135 25.93 -3.35 0.62
N LYS A 136 27.17 -3.40 0.11
CA LYS A 136 27.88 -4.66 -0.12
C LYS A 136 28.07 -5.48 1.16
N ALA A 137 28.53 -4.81 2.23
CA ALA A 137 28.71 -5.45 3.53
C ALA A 137 27.38 -5.93 4.13
N GLY A 138 26.31 -5.12 4.00
CA GLY A 138 24.97 -5.48 4.42
C GLY A 138 24.41 -6.69 3.69
N ILE A 139 24.55 -6.73 2.36
CA ILE A 139 24.10 -7.87 1.53
C ILE A 139 24.77 -9.16 1.99
N ALA A 140 26.07 -9.13 2.25
CA ALA A 140 26.82 -10.31 2.73
C ALA A 140 26.32 -10.87 4.09
N ASN A 141 25.61 -10.05 4.87
CA ASN A 141 25.05 -10.44 6.17
C ASN A 141 23.58 -10.89 6.09
N LEU A 142 22.91 -10.78 4.93
CA LEU A 142 21.53 -11.21 4.80
C LEU A 142 21.45 -12.75 4.79
N GLN A 143 20.73 -13.32 5.73
CA GLN A 143 20.50 -14.77 5.83
C GLN A 143 19.00 -15.03 5.87
N PRO A 144 18.33 -15.08 4.71
CA PRO A 144 16.89 -15.26 4.68
C PRO A 144 16.50 -16.63 5.25
N ILE A 145 15.61 -16.62 6.24
CA ILE A 145 15.06 -17.84 6.88
C ILE A 145 13.53 -17.74 6.97
N PRO A 146 12.79 -18.87 6.92
CA PRO A 146 11.33 -18.88 6.92
C PRO A 146 10.76 -18.76 8.36
N GLU A 147 11.20 -17.75 9.09
CA GLU A 147 10.82 -17.53 10.49
C GLU A 147 10.17 -16.17 10.70
N ALA A 148 9.19 -16.11 11.61
CA ALA A 148 8.48 -14.87 11.94
C ALA A 148 9.42 -13.75 12.41
N ALA A 149 10.46 -14.09 13.20
CA ALA A 149 11.45 -13.12 13.65
C ALA A 149 12.25 -12.49 12.48
N ALA A 150 12.50 -13.26 11.42
CA ALA A 150 13.21 -12.77 10.24
C ALA A 150 12.31 -11.91 9.35
N ALA A 151 11.01 -12.22 9.29
CA ALA A 151 10.01 -11.34 8.70
C ALA A 151 9.91 -9.99 9.44
N GLU A 152 9.89 -10.01 10.78
CA GLU A 152 9.88 -8.78 11.59
C GLU A 152 11.14 -7.93 11.38
N GLN A 153 12.29 -8.56 11.22
CA GLN A 153 13.53 -7.87 10.87
C GLN A 153 13.46 -7.18 9.50
N PHE A 154 12.88 -7.85 8.49
CA PHE A 154 12.64 -7.27 7.16
C PHE A 154 11.65 -6.11 7.25
N GLU A 155 10.51 -6.31 7.91
CA GLU A 155 9.48 -5.30 8.12
C GLU A 155 10.05 -4.05 8.79
N ALA A 156 10.94 -4.22 9.79
CA ALA A 156 11.63 -3.10 10.43
C ALA A 156 12.67 -2.42 9.51
N ALA A 157 13.30 -3.18 8.60
CA ALA A 157 14.34 -2.68 7.71
C ALA A 157 13.81 -1.71 6.63
N ILE A 158 12.57 -1.90 6.20
CA ILE A 158 11.95 -1.09 5.14
C ILE A 158 11.35 0.22 5.65
N LEU A 159 11.21 0.40 6.97
CA LEU A 159 10.62 1.58 7.58
C LEU A 159 11.51 2.83 7.46
N THR A 160 10.85 3.98 7.33
CA THR A 160 11.46 5.30 7.31
C THR A 160 11.00 6.14 8.50
N THR A 161 10.01 7.02 8.28
CA THR A 161 9.33 7.83 9.30
C THR A 161 8.14 7.13 9.94
N ASP A 162 7.82 5.93 9.45
CA ASP A 162 6.80 5.04 9.99
C ASP A 162 6.97 4.82 11.51
N LEU A 163 5.85 4.80 12.25
CA LEU A 163 5.87 4.54 13.70
C LEU A 163 5.74 3.04 13.99
N ALA A 164 5.10 2.29 13.09
CA ALA A 164 4.86 0.86 13.25
C ALA A 164 5.12 0.05 11.96
N THR A 165 5.42 -1.23 12.15
CA THR A 165 5.45 -2.21 11.04
C THR A 165 4.03 -2.46 10.54
N LYS A 166 3.90 -2.65 9.23
CA LYS A 166 2.61 -2.86 8.57
C LYS A 166 2.64 -4.22 7.89
N LYS A 167 2.04 -5.21 8.55
CA LYS A 167 1.92 -6.58 8.05
C LYS A 167 0.47 -7.06 8.08
N TRP A 168 0.14 -7.95 7.17
CA TRP A 168 -1.12 -8.67 7.14
C TRP A 168 -0.93 -10.04 6.49
N ALA A 169 -1.77 -11.01 6.84
CA ALA A 169 -1.74 -12.33 6.21
C ALA A 169 -3.10 -12.99 6.33
N VAL A 170 -3.44 -13.75 5.29
CA VAL A 170 -4.71 -14.47 5.20
C VAL A 170 -4.49 -15.85 4.60
N GLU A 171 -5.41 -16.76 4.90
CA GLU A 171 -5.52 -18.06 4.26
C GLU A 171 -6.94 -18.29 3.73
N ALA A 172 -7.05 -19.06 2.65
CA ALA A 172 -8.30 -19.57 2.13
C ALA A 172 -8.09 -20.98 1.56
N THR A 173 -9.20 -21.65 1.24
CA THR A 173 -9.17 -22.96 0.55
C THR A 173 -9.41 -22.75 -0.94
N ILE A 174 -8.54 -23.30 -1.79
CA ILE A 174 -8.69 -23.37 -3.26
C ILE A 174 -8.35 -24.80 -3.70
N ASP A 175 -9.24 -25.45 -4.46
CA ASP A 175 -9.20 -26.88 -4.82
C ASP A 175 -8.96 -27.82 -3.62
N GLY A 176 -9.53 -27.48 -2.46
CA GLY A 176 -9.31 -28.22 -1.22
C GLY A 176 -7.89 -28.12 -0.65
N LYS A 177 -7.06 -27.19 -1.16
CA LYS A 177 -5.72 -26.86 -0.64
C LYS A 177 -5.75 -25.55 0.12
N THR A 178 -5.03 -25.49 1.23
CA THR A 178 -4.76 -24.21 1.90
C THR A 178 -3.81 -23.38 1.05
N VAL A 179 -4.29 -22.21 0.64
CA VAL A 179 -3.52 -21.15 -0.01
C VAL A 179 -3.34 -20.03 1.00
N THR A 180 -2.12 -19.52 1.10
CA THR A 180 -1.74 -18.45 2.03
C THR A 180 -1.25 -17.25 1.24
N MET A 181 -1.58 -16.07 1.73
CA MET A 181 -1.05 -14.81 1.23
C MET A 181 -0.55 -13.99 2.42
N GLY A 182 0.61 -13.38 2.28
CA GLY A 182 1.24 -12.53 3.28
C GLY A 182 1.66 -11.21 2.66
N GLY A 183 1.69 -10.16 3.46
CA GLY A 183 2.01 -8.82 2.97
C GLY A 183 2.75 -7.98 3.99
N ALA A 184 3.64 -7.12 3.49
CA ALA A 184 4.37 -6.13 4.27
C ALA A 184 4.44 -4.81 3.49
N ALA A 185 4.24 -3.69 4.18
CA ALA A 185 4.30 -2.37 3.56
C ALA A 185 5.04 -1.35 4.44
N LYS A 186 5.47 -0.26 3.81
CA LYS A 186 5.90 0.98 4.47
C LYS A 186 5.19 2.16 3.83
N GLY A 187 5.06 3.25 4.57
CA GLY A 187 4.53 4.53 4.13
C GLY A 187 3.96 5.30 5.31
N SER A 188 4.23 6.60 5.38
CA SER A 188 3.71 7.49 6.42
C SER A 188 3.72 8.95 5.97
N GLY A 189 4.70 9.38 5.18
CA GLY A 189 4.74 10.68 4.51
C GLY A 189 5.11 10.55 3.04
N MET A 190 4.79 11.60 2.28
CA MET A 190 4.73 11.59 0.82
C MET A 190 3.87 10.40 0.40
N ILE A 191 2.56 10.49 0.59
CA ILE A 191 1.57 9.43 0.30
C ILE A 191 0.40 10.06 -0.47
N ASN A 192 0.40 9.94 -1.80
CA ASN A 192 -0.76 10.16 -2.66
C ASN A 192 -0.64 9.30 -3.93
N PRO A 193 -0.90 7.99 -3.82
CA PRO A 193 -0.67 7.04 -4.89
C PRO A 193 -1.51 7.34 -6.13
N ASN A 194 -0.84 7.53 -7.27
CA ASN A 194 -1.45 7.43 -8.60
C ASN A 194 -0.64 6.41 -9.40
N MET A 195 -0.87 5.12 -9.06
CA MET A 195 -0.09 3.91 -9.35
C MET A 195 1.10 3.57 -8.42
N ALA A 196 1.26 4.32 -7.33
CA ALA A 196 1.68 3.91 -5.97
C ALA A 196 2.28 5.14 -5.22
N THR A 197 2.19 5.20 -3.89
CA THR A 197 2.88 6.13 -2.98
C THR A 197 3.21 5.48 -1.65
N MET A 198 4.28 4.67 -1.63
CA MET A 198 4.60 3.64 -0.63
C MET A 198 5.46 2.51 -1.25
N LEU A 199 5.99 1.62 -0.41
CA LEU A 199 6.46 0.31 -0.87
C LEU A 199 5.57 -0.76 -0.24
N ALA A 200 5.07 -1.70 -1.05
CA ALA A 200 4.41 -2.91 -0.56
C ALA A 200 4.87 -4.16 -1.29
N TYR A 201 4.91 -5.24 -0.53
CA TYR A 201 5.29 -6.55 -1.01
C TYR A 201 4.25 -7.54 -0.56
N VAL A 202 3.81 -8.40 -1.47
CA VAL A 202 2.86 -9.48 -1.20
C VAL A 202 3.48 -10.78 -1.68
N THR A 203 3.39 -11.82 -0.86
CA THR A 203 3.83 -13.18 -1.18
C THR A 203 2.64 -14.11 -1.13
N THR A 204 2.64 -15.13 -1.99
CA THR A 204 1.62 -16.19 -1.96
C THR A 204 2.16 -17.50 -2.50
N ASP A 205 1.67 -18.60 -1.95
CA ASP A 205 1.95 -19.93 -2.47
C ASP A 205 0.93 -20.39 -3.53
N ALA A 206 0.01 -19.50 -3.94
CA ALA A 206 -0.95 -19.74 -5.01
C ALA A 206 -0.30 -20.07 -6.37
N VAL A 207 -0.95 -20.94 -7.14
CA VAL A 207 -0.60 -21.24 -8.52
C VAL A 207 -1.36 -20.29 -9.45
N VAL A 208 -0.71 -19.25 -9.94
CA VAL A 208 -1.28 -18.23 -10.85
C VAL A 208 -0.21 -17.76 -11.84
N SER A 209 -0.58 -17.51 -13.10
CA SER A 209 0.35 -16.98 -14.11
C SER A 209 0.66 -15.50 -13.85
N ALA A 210 1.83 -15.03 -14.28
CA ALA A 210 2.17 -13.61 -14.15
C ALA A 210 1.17 -12.66 -14.82
N ASP A 211 0.59 -13.04 -15.97
CA ASP A 211 -0.37 -12.18 -16.69
C ASP A 211 -1.69 -12.00 -15.91
N HIS A 212 -2.24 -13.08 -15.35
CA HIS A 212 -3.43 -13.00 -14.50
C HIS A 212 -3.11 -12.30 -13.16
N LEU A 213 -1.93 -12.54 -12.61
CA LEU A 213 -1.46 -11.86 -11.41
C LEU A 213 -1.32 -10.35 -11.62
N GLN A 214 -0.79 -9.93 -12.78
CA GLN A 214 -0.66 -8.52 -13.14
C GLN A 214 -2.01 -7.86 -13.34
N THR A 215 -2.96 -8.54 -13.98
CA THR A 215 -4.32 -8.02 -14.17
C THR A 215 -5.01 -7.82 -12.82
N ALA A 216 -4.96 -8.82 -11.95
CA ALA A 216 -5.51 -8.77 -10.60
C ALA A 216 -4.87 -7.66 -9.75
N LEU A 217 -3.53 -7.55 -9.78
CA LEU A 217 -2.79 -6.54 -9.05
C LEU A 217 -3.17 -5.13 -9.50
N SER A 218 -3.24 -4.87 -10.80
CA SER A 218 -3.62 -3.55 -11.31
C SER A 218 -5.01 -3.14 -10.85
N GLU A 219 -5.99 -4.03 -10.99
CA GLU A 219 -7.38 -3.77 -10.58
C GLU A 219 -7.51 -3.52 -9.08
N ILE A 220 -6.87 -4.34 -8.25
CA ILE A 220 -6.95 -4.22 -6.80
C ILE A 220 -6.18 -3.01 -6.28
N THR A 221 -5.05 -2.66 -6.91
CA THR A 221 -4.31 -1.44 -6.57
C THR A 221 -5.20 -0.22 -6.74
N ASP A 222 -5.99 -0.15 -7.80
CA ASP A 222 -6.92 0.96 -8.08
C ASP A 222 -8.03 1.13 -7.05
N GLN A 223 -8.34 0.08 -6.29
CA GLN A 223 -9.37 0.05 -5.26
C GLN A 223 -8.80 0.21 -3.84
N THR A 224 -7.49 0.00 -3.66
CA THR A 224 -6.85 -0.04 -2.34
C THR A 224 -5.74 0.99 -2.22
N PHE A 225 -4.52 0.68 -2.65
CA PHE A 225 -3.37 1.58 -2.53
C PHE A 225 -3.58 2.91 -3.29
N ASN A 226 -4.23 2.92 -4.45
CA ASN A 226 -4.56 4.17 -5.16
C ASN A 226 -5.66 4.99 -4.49
N GLN A 227 -6.30 4.47 -3.45
CA GLN A 227 -7.35 5.13 -2.69
C GLN A 227 -6.89 5.63 -1.32
N ILE A 228 -5.58 5.70 -1.06
CA ILE A 228 -5.06 6.36 0.16
C ILE A 228 -4.44 7.72 -0.15
N THR A 229 -4.46 8.65 0.81
CA THR A 229 -3.69 9.88 0.76
C THR A 229 -3.38 10.40 2.16
N VAL A 230 -2.14 10.84 2.40
CA VAL A 230 -1.74 11.53 3.64
C VAL A 230 -1.59 13.02 3.36
N ASP A 231 -0.77 13.39 2.38
CA ASP A 231 -0.34 14.78 2.15
C ASP A 231 -0.52 15.26 0.71
N GLY A 232 -1.01 14.41 -0.19
CA GLY A 232 -1.19 14.80 -1.59
C GLY A 232 0.07 14.65 -2.46
N ASP A 233 1.22 14.30 -1.88
CA ASP A 233 2.48 14.20 -2.60
C ASP A 233 2.78 12.77 -3.08
N THR A 234 2.90 12.58 -4.40
CA THR A 234 3.28 11.30 -5.03
C THR A 234 4.81 11.12 -5.05
N SER A 235 5.32 9.97 -4.62
CA SER A 235 6.76 9.69 -4.48
C SER A 235 7.40 9.24 -5.80
N THR A 236 8.73 9.31 -5.83
CA THR A 236 9.57 8.87 -6.95
C THR A 236 9.82 7.36 -6.98
N ASN A 237 9.46 6.63 -5.92
CA ASN A 237 9.95 5.28 -5.65
C ASN A 237 8.86 4.22 -5.59
N ASP A 238 7.63 4.62 -5.76
CA ASP A 238 6.54 3.80 -5.27
C ASP A 238 6.36 2.55 -6.09
N THR A 239 6.14 1.46 -5.37
CA THR A 239 6.23 0.12 -5.92
C THR A 239 5.37 -0.83 -5.10
N VAL A 240 4.49 -1.57 -5.76
CA VAL A 240 3.84 -2.76 -5.20
C VAL A 240 4.31 -3.96 -6.01
N VAL A 241 4.80 -5.01 -5.35
CA VAL A 241 5.22 -6.27 -5.99
C VAL A 241 4.50 -7.44 -5.35
N VAL A 242 3.96 -8.33 -6.19
CA VAL A 242 3.40 -9.61 -5.75
C VAL A 242 4.26 -10.75 -6.30
N MET A 243 4.60 -11.72 -5.44
CA MET A 243 5.32 -12.95 -5.80
C MET A 243 4.45 -14.18 -5.50
N ALA A 244 4.13 -14.97 -6.52
CA ALA A 244 3.36 -16.21 -6.43
C ALA A 244 4.21 -17.43 -6.82
N ASN A 245 4.60 -18.26 -5.86
CA ASN A 245 5.56 -19.34 -6.09
C ASN A 245 4.94 -20.71 -6.42
N GLY A 246 3.61 -20.84 -6.31
CA GLY A 246 2.87 -22.05 -6.67
C GLY A 246 3.03 -23.25 -5.73
N LEU A 247 3.68 -23.11 -4.58
CA LEU A 247 3.94 -24.24 -3.67
C LEU A 247 2.70 -24.77 -2.93
N ALA A 248 1.53 -24.12 -3.04
CA ALA A 248 0.26 -24.68 -2.59
C ALA A 248 -0.18 -25.88 -3.45
N GLY A 249 0.21 -25.90 -4.74
CA GLY A 249 0.03 -27.04 -5.64
C GLY A 249 -1.42 -27.34 -6.02
N HIS A 250 -2.30 -26.33 -6.09
CA HIS A 250 -3.64 -26.44 -6.67
C HIS A 250 -3.61 -26.21 -8.20
N SER A 251 -4.77 -26.31 -8.87
CA SER A 251 -4.85 -26.06 -10.31
C SER A 251 -4.58 -24.58 -10.62
N PRO A 252 -3.97 -24.25 -11.78
CA PRO A 252 -3.68 -22.86 -12.11
C PRO A 252 -4.92 -21.96 -12.10
N LEU A 253 -4.84 -20.87 -11.33
CA LEU A 253 -5.87 -19.84 -11.27
C LEU A 253 -5.86 -18.98 -12.55
N SER A 254 -7.06 -18.66 -12.99
CA SER A 254 -7.37 -17.78 -14.12
C SER A 254 -8.78 -17.21 -13.94
N PRO A 255 -9.19 -16.18 -14.71
CA PRO A 255 -10.56 -15.67 -14.64
C PRO A 255 -11.66 -16.72 -14.85
N ASP A 256 -11.35 -17.82 -15.53
CA ASP A 256 -12.29 -18.93 -15.77
C ASP A 256 -12.30 -19.97 -14.63
N HIS A 257 -11.39 -19.87 -13.66
CA HIS A 257 -11.34 -20.76 -12.50
C HIS A 257 -12.49 -20.44 -11.53
N PRO A 258 -13.30 -21.43 -11.07
CA PRO A 258 -14.46 -21.16 -10.19
C PRO A 258 -14.10 -20.41 -8.90
N GLU A 259 -12.92 -20.68 -8.35
CA GLU A 259 -12.41 -20.02 -7.14
C GLU A 259 -11.47 -18.83 -7.41
N TRP A 260 -11.44 -18.30 -8.63
CA TRP A 260 -10.75 -17.02 -8.92
C TRP A 260 -11.21 -15.86 -8.04
N PRO A 261 -12.53 -15.69 -7.76
CA PRO A 261 -13.00 -14.66 -6.83
C PRO A 261 -12.41 -14.81 -5.42
N VAL A 262 -12.06 -16.03 -4.99
CA VAL A 262 -11.41 -16.28 -3.70
C VAL A 262 -10.03 -15.63 -3.67
N PHE A 263 -9.24 -15.88 -4.71
CA PHE A 263 -7.91 -15.29 -4.86
C PHE A 263 -7.95 -13.75 -4.92
N LEU A 264 -8.87 -13.19 -5.71
CA LEU A 264 -9.06 -11.73 -5.77
C LEU A 264 -9.42 -11.15 -4.41
N SER A 265 -10.31 -11.80 -3.67
CA SER A 265 -10.73 -11.36 -2.34
C SER A 265 -9.56 -11.42 -1.34
N MET A 266 -8.68 -12.43 -1.41
CA MET A 266 -7.46 -12.48 -0.59
C MET A 266 -6.50 -11.34 -0.89
N LEU A 267 -6.28 -11.04 -2.18
CA LEU A 267 -5.39 -9.96 -2.61
C LEU A 267 -5.96 -8.59 -2.26
N HIS A 268 -7.28 -8.41 -2.38
CA HIS A 268 -7.98 -7.20 -1.96
C HIS A 268 -7.84 -6.98 -0.46
N GLU A 269 -8.16 -7.99 0.35
CA GLU A 269 -8.07 -7.93 1.82
C GLU A 269 -6.66 -7.54 2.28
N ILE A 270 -5.60 -8.16 1.76
CA ILE A 270 -4.22 -7.78 2.13
C ILE A 270 -3.90 -6.36 1.67
N SER A 271 -4.28 -5.99 0.44
CA SER A 271 -3.94 -4.67 -0.10
C SER A 271 -4.66 -3.56 0.65
N GLU A 272 -5.95 -3.73 0.95
CA GLU A 272 -6.75 -2.78 1.72
C GLU A 272 -6.21 -2.62 3.15
N GLN A 273 -5.95 -3.73 3.86
CA GLN A 273 -5.47 -3.66 5.25
C GLN A 273 -4.09 -3.01 5.33
N LEU A 274 -3.19 -3.26 4.37
CA LEU A 274 -1.91 -2.58 4.31
C LEU A 274 -2.09 -1.09 3.96
N ALA A 275 -3.01 -0.74 3.06
CA ALA A 275 -3.32 0.63 2.70
C ALA A 275 -3.89 1.43 3.88
N LYS A 276 -4.85 0.87 4.62
CA LYS A 276 -5.41 1.47 5.85
C LYS A 276 -4.34 1.65 6.93
N LYS A 277 -3.44 0.68 7.10
CA LYS A 277 -2.30 0.80 8.02
C LYS A 277 -1.33 1.91 7.62
N ILE A 278 -1.16 2.21 6.33
CA ILE A 278 -0.36 3.35 5.86
C ILE A 278 -1.07 4.66 6.22
N ALA A 279 -2.35 4.79 5.87
CA ALA A 279 -3.13 5.99 6.17
C ALA A 279 -3.17 6.28 7.69
N ARG A 280 -3.42 5.26 8.52
CA ARG A 280 -3.46 5.38 9.98
C ARG A 280 -2.12 5.81 10.59
N ASP A 281 -1.01 5.39 9.99
CA ASP A 281 0.37 5.70 10.39
C ASP A 281 0.92 6.92 9.64
N GLY A 282 0.04 7.77 9.10
CA GLY A 282 0.43 9.04 8.48
C GLY A 282 1.26 9.91 9.43
N GLU A 283 2.21 10.67 8.90
CA GLU A 283 3.10 11.49 9.73
C GLU A 283 2.33 12.49 10.60
N GLY A 284 2.39 12.31 11.91
CA GLY A 284 1.64 13.12 12.86
C GLY A 284 0.13 12.85 12.90
N ALA A 285 -0.36 11.84 12.19
CA ALA A 285 -1.77 11.45 12.22
C ALA A 285 -2.20 11.00 13.62
N THR A 286 -3.38 11.44 14.05
CA THR A 286 -4.03 10.94 15.26
C THR A 286 -5.19 10.02 14.95
N LYS A 287 -5.80 10.14 13.76
CA LYS A 287 -6.98 9.41 13.33
C LYS A 287 -6.84 8.87 11.90
N LEU A 288 -7.40 7.70 11.65
CA LEU A 288 -7.71 7.20 10.31
C LEU A 288 -9.05 7.82 9.87
N VAL A 289 -9.12 8.29 8.64
CA VAL A 289 -10.35 8.80 8.03
C VAL A 289 -10.72 7.93 6.84
N GLU A 290 -11.92 7.37 6.84
CA GLU A 290 -12.50 6.61 5.74
C GLU A 290 -13.67 7.42 5.17
N VAL A 291 -13.62 7.69 3.86
CA VAL A 291 -14.74 8.32 3.15
C VAL A 291 -15.31 7.30 2.18
N GLU A 292 -16.61 7.09 2.31
CA GLU A 292 -17.42 6.27 1.41
C GLU A 292 -18.33 7.19 0.59
N VAL A 293 -18.26 7.08 -0.73
CA VAL A 293 -19.13 7.81 -1.66
C VAL A 293 -20.05 6.82 -2.36
N LEU A 294 -21.34 7.13 -2.29
CA LEU A 294 -22.44 6.35 -2.87
C LEU A 294 -23.17 7.17 -3.93
N GLY A 295 -23.83 6.48 -4.85
CA GLY A 295 -24.75 7.11 -5.79
C GLY A 295 -24.06 8.03 -6.81
N ALA A 296 -22.77 7.83 -7.09
CA ALA A 296 -22.11 8.57 -8.18
C ALA A 296 -22.55 8.03 -9.55
N VAL A 297 -22.20 8.73 -10.63
CA VAL A 297 -22.43 8.26 -12.01
C VAL A 297 -21.64 6.98 -12.28
N SER A 298 -20.44 6.85 -11.71
CA SER A 298 -19.57 5.69 -11.85
C SER A 298 -18.73 5.45 -10.59
N ASP A 299 -18.19 4.24 -10.42
CA ASP A 299 -17.24 3.93 -9.34
C ASP A 299 -15.96 4.78 -9.45
N GLU A 300 -15.57 5.16 -10.67
CA GLU A 300 -14.42 6.04 -10.88
C GLU A 300 -14.68 7.43 -10.28
N ASP A 301 -15.86 7.99 -10.52
CA ASP A 301 -16.25 9.28 -9.96
C ASP A 301 -16.42 9.20 -8.44
N ALA A 302 -17.00 8.13 -7.92
CA ALA A 302 -17.12 7.92 -6.48
C ALA A 302 -15.74 7.85 -5.80
N LYS A 303 -14.77 7.14 -6.40
CA LYS A 303 -13.39 7.07 -5.90
C LYS A 303 -12.69 8.43 -5.95
N LYS A 304 -12.84 9.18 -7.04
CA LYS A 304 -12.31 10.56 -7.14
C LYS A 304 -12.88 11.45 -6.04
N ALA A 305 -14.19 11.42 -5.85
CA ALA A 305 -14.89 12.16 -4.81
C ALA A 305 -14.39 11.81 -3.40
N ALA A 306 -14.31 10.51 -3.09
CA ALA A 306 -13.86 10.00 -1.80
C ALA A 306 -12.44 10.49 -1.51
N LYS A 307 -11.54 10.32 -2.49
CA LYS A 307 -10.13 10.72 -2.40
C LYS A 307 -9.96 12.23 -2.24
N GLU A 308 -10.81 13.03 -2.88
CA GLU A 308 -10.81 14.49 -2.73
C GLU A 308 -11.19 14.92 -1.31
N VAL A 309 -12.19 14.27 -0.70
CA VAL A 309 -12.61 14.56 0.67
C VAL A 309 -11.50 14.20 1.68
N VAL A 310 -10.92 13.00 1.60
CA VAL A 310 -9.81 12.61 2.50
C VAL A 310 -8.53 13.41 2.26
N GLY A 311 -8.35 13.97 1.06
CA GLY A 311 -7.21 14.83 0.69
C GLY A 311 -7.37 16.30 1.08
N SER A 312 -8.58 16.76 1.39
CA SER A 312 -8.85 18.17 1.68
C SER A 312 -8.25 18.60 3.02
N ASN A 313 -7.28 19.52 2.99
CA ASN A 313 -6.66 20.06 4.22
C ASN A 313 -7.69 20.65 5.21
N LEU A 314 -8.78 21.22 4.71
CA LEU A 314 -9.85 21.73 5.57
C LEU A 314 -10.60 20.58 6.25
N VAL A 315 -10.95 19.52 5.53
CA VAL A 315 -11.57 18.33 6.15
C VAL A 315 -10.62 17.70 7.16
N LYS A 316 -9.36 17.47 6.76
CA LYS A 316 -8.31 16.87 7.61
C LYS A 316 -8.10 17.65 8.91
N THR A 317 -8.11 18.98 8.88
CA THR A 317 -7.99 19.81 10.09
C THR A 317 -9.26 19.85 10.94
N ALA A 318 -10.45 19.75 10.33
CA ALA A 318 -11.71 19.64 11.07
C ALA A 318 -11.76 18.32 11.85
N VAL A 319 -11.38 17.21 11.22
CA VAL A 319 -11.29 15.90 11.87
C VAL A 319 -10.27 15.90 13.01
N TYR A 320 -9.10 16.52 12.83
CA TYR A 320 -8.13 16.70 13.91
C TYR A 320 -8.75 17.43 15.12
N GLY A 321 -9.47 18.52 14.86
CA GLY A 321 -10.13 19.34 15.87
C GLY A 321 -11.41 18.75 16.47
N ALA A 322 -11.84 17.57 16.03
CA ALA A 322 -13.14 16.99 16.34
C ALA A 322 -14.32 17.95 16.03
N ASP A 323 -14.22 18.67 14.91
CA ASP A 323 -15.23 19.61 14.40
C ASP A 323 -16.10 18.90 13.34
N ALA A 324 -17.42 18.83 13.58
CA ALA A 324 -18.42 18.19 12.72
C ALA A 324 -18.74 19.02 11.46
N ASN A 325 -17.70 19.38 10.71
CA ASN A 325 -17.76 20.40 9.68
C ASN A 325 -18.16 19.84 8.31
N TRP A 326 -19.45 19.48 8.17
CA TRP A 326 -20.02 19.03 6.90
C TRP A 326 -19.88 20.06 5.77
N GLY A 327 -19.79 21.36 6.11
CA GLY A 327 -19.54 22.44 5.15
C GLY A 327 -18.20 22.29 4.42
N ARG A 328 -17.16 21.80 5.11
CA ARG A 328 -15.86 21.49 4.48
C ARG A 328 -15.92 20.23 3.62
N ILE A 329 -16.71 19.24 4.03
CA ILE A 329 -16.93 17.99 3.29
C ILE A 329 -17.65 18.29 1.96
N ILE A 330 -18.80 18.98 2.02
CA ILE A 330 -19.56 19.34 0.81
C ILE A 330 -18.78 20.30 -0.09
N SER A 331 -17.96 21.19 0.49
CA SER A 331 -17.06 22.02 -0.31
C SER A 331 -16.04 21.18 -1.08
N ALA A 332 -15.48 20.13 -0.47
CA ALA A 332 -14.55 19.23 -1.14
C ALA A 332 -15.19 18.46 -2.30
N ILE A 333 -16.42 17.97 -2.08
CA ILE A 333 -17.23 17.40 -3.16
C ILE A 333 -17.48 18.44 -4.26
N GLY A 334 -17.83 19.67 -3.90
CA GLY A 334 -18.20 20.72 -4.84
C GLY A 334 -17.08 21.21 -5.77
N TYR A 335 -15.80 21.02 -5.42
CA TYR A 335 -14.68 21.34 -6.31
C TYR A 335 -14.01 20.10 -6.93
N SER A 336 -14.51 18.89 -6.65
CA SER A 336 -14.00 17.65 -7.24
C SER A 336 -14.32 17.56 -8.74
N ASP A 337 -13.52 16.81 -9.49
CA ASP A 337 -13.65 16.64 -10.95
C ASP A 337 -14.66 15.55 -11.31
N ILE A 338 -15.91 15.69 -10.83
CA ILE A 338 -17.02 14.76 -11.04
C ILE A 338 -18.34 15.52 -11.29
N GLU A 339 -19.36 14.80 -11.76
CA GLU A 339 -20.72 15.34 -11.78
C GLU A 339 -21.33 15.37 -10.38
N VAL A 340 -21.94 16.51 -10.02
CA VAL A 340 -22.58 16.73 -8.71
C VAL A 340 -23.88 17.51 -8.92
N ASN A 341 -24.96 17.08 -8.26
CA ASN A 341 -26.15 17.90 -8.08
C ASN A 341 -26.17 18.50 -6.66
N PRO A 342 -25.99 19.81 -6.48
CA PRO A 342 -25.94 20.45 -5.17
C PRO A 342 -27.24 20.36 -4.36
N GLU A 343 -28.37 19.94 -4.94
CA GLU A 343 -29.67 19.87 -4.27
C GLU A 343 -30.01 18.47 -3.70
N THR A 344 -29.18 17.45 -3.95
CA THR A 344 -29.52 16.06 -3.62
C THR A 344 -28.48 15.36 -2.74
N ILE A 345 -27.58 16.09 -2.08
CA ILE A 345 -26.46 15.47 -1.37
C ILE A 345 -26.87 15.07 0.05
N ASP A 346 -26.57 13.82 0.42
CA ASP A 346 -26.62 13.38 1.82
C ASP A 346 -25.20 13.23 2.37
N ILE A 347 -25.00 13.58 3.64
CA ILE A 347 -23.73 13.42 4.36
C ILE A 347 -24.02 12.84 5.74
N SER A 348 -23.33 11.76 6.08
CA SER A 348 -23.28 11.20 7.43
C SER A 348 -21.85 11.20 7.97
N ILE A 349 -21.69 11.44 9.27
CA ILE A 349 -20.44 11.24 10.00
C ILE A 349 -20.71 10.13 11.01
N GLY A 350 -20.04 8.99 10.89
CA GLY A 350 -20.43 7.77 11.58
C GLY A 350 -21.87 7.39 11.25
N ASP A 351 -22.66 7.05 12.27
CA ASP A 351 -24.08 6.73 12.13
C ASP A 351 -25.00 7.97 12.17
N TYR A 352 -24.43 9.18 12.22
CA TYR A 352 -25.18 10.42 12.38
C TYR A 352 -25.43 11.08 11.02
N PRO A 353 -26.68 11.14 10.52
CA PRO A 353 -27.02 11.90 9.32
C PRO A 353 -26.92 13.39 9.62
N ILE A 354 -26.06 14.09 8.90
CA ILE A 354 -25.78 15.53 9.08
C ILE A 354 -26.51 16.37 8.02
N LEU A 355 -26.51 15.87 6.78
CA LEU A 355 -27.16 16.49 5.63
C LEU A 355 -28.05 15.45 4.94
N SER A 356 -29.26 15.85 4.57
CA SER A 356 -30.24 15.02 3.85
C SER A 356 -30.89 15.86 2.77
N GLN A 357 -30.72 15.48 1.50
CA GLN A 357 -31.14 16.26 0.32
C GLN A 357 -30.68 17.71 0.38
N SER A 358 -29.40 17.88 0.74
CA SER A 358 -28.75 19.19 0.91
C SER A 358 -29.36 20.11 1.97
N GLU A 359 -30.23 19.59 2.84
CA GLU A 359 -30.76 20.28 4.02
C GLU A 359 -30.16 19.69 5.30
N VAL A 360 -29.89 20.55 6.30
CA VAL A 360 -29.34 20.13 7.59
C VAL A 360 -30.35 19.24 8.31
N ALA A 361 -29.93 18.01 8.63
CA ALA A 361 -30.76 17.06 9.37
C ALA A 361 -30.86 17.42 10.87
N ASP A 362 -31.82 16.83 11.57
CA ASP A 362 -31.91 16.94 13.03
C ASP A 362 -30.93 15.94 13.67
N TYR A 363 -29.75 16.41 14.07
CA TYR A 363 -28.70 15.61 14.73
C TYR A 363 -28.18 16.28 16.01
N SER A 364 -27.64 15.49 16.93
CA SER A 364 -26.95 16.02 18.12
C SER A 364 -25.49 16.32 17.79
N GLU A 365 -25.13 17.59 17.79
CA GLU A 365 -23.76 18.03 17.57
C GLU A 365 -22.80 17.47 18.63
N GLU A 366 -23.24 17.38 19.89
CA GLU A 366 -22.45 16.79 20.97
C GLU A 366 -22.13 15.31 20.72
N ALA A 367 -23.09 14.53 20.21
CA ALA A 367 -22.88 13.13 19.90
C ALA A 367 -21.89 12.92 18.74
N VAL A 368 -21.96 13.77 17.72
CA VAL A 368 -21.02 13.74 16.58
C VAL A 368 -19.62 14.16 17.03
N ILE A 369 -19.49 15.19 17.87
CA ILE A 369 -18.20 15.60 18.44
C ILE A 369 -17.58 14.47 19.25
N GLU A 370 -18.37 13.72 20.02
CA GLU A 370 -17.85 12.60 20.81
C GLU A 370 -17.39 11.45 19.93
N TYR A 371 -18.14 11.11 18.89
CA TYR A 371 -17.70 10.15 17.86
C TYR A 371 -16.42 10.62 17.17
N LEU A 372 -16.32 11.90 16.84
CA LEU A 372 -15.12 12.46 16.20
C LEU A 372 -13.87 12.39 17.09
N LYS A 373 -13.96 12.07 18.39
CA LYS A 373 -12.78 11.83 19.24
C LYS A 373 -12.21 10.43 19.12
N GLU A 374 -12.91 9.51 18.46
CA GLU A 374 -12.41 8.17 18.18
C GLU A 374 -11.21 8.19 17.22
N GLU A 375 -10.51 7.05 17.13
CA GLU A 375 -9.33 6.90 16.27
C GLU A 375 -9.66 6.60 14.81
N GLU A 376 -10.88 6.13 14.53
CA GLU A 376 -11.34 5.78 13.18
C GLU A 376 -12.62 6.53 12.86
N ILE A 377 -12.53 7.46 11.91
CA ILE A 377 -13.64 8.33 11.52
C ILE A 377 -14.16 7.91 10.15
N LYS A 378 -15.44 7.56 10.08
CA LYS A 378 -16.14 7.26 8.85
C LYS A 378 -17.02 8.44 8.44
N ILE A 379 -16.94 8.78 7.16
CA ILE A 379 -17.79 9.77 6.51
C ILE A 379 -18.46 9.07 5.34
N THR A 380 -19.78 9.18 5.23
CA THR A 380 -20.53 8.67 4.07
C THR A 380 -21.16 9.83 3.34
N VAL A 381 -20.98 9.89 2.02
CA VAL A 381 -21.60 10.88 1.14
C VAL A 381 -22.43 10.14 0.09
N ASN A 382 -23.69 10.53 -0.11
CA ASN A 382 -24.51 10.02 -1.21
C ASN A 382 -24.83 11.14 -2.20
N LEU A 383 -24.44 10.93 -3.46
CA LEU A 383 -24.60 11.92 -4.54
C LEU A 383 -25.96 11.82 -5.26
N HIS A 384 -26.65 10.67 -5.18
CA HIS A 384 -27.97 10.42 -5.81
C HIS A 384 -28.02 10.64 -7.34
N LEU A 385 -26.94 10.35 -8.05
CA LEU A 385 -26.81 10.46 -9.51
C LEU A 385 -26.85 9.12 -10.24
N GLY A 386 -26.46 8.02 -9.58
CA GLY A 386 -26.36 6.70 -10.19
C GLY A 386 -26.15 5.57 -9.18
N GLU A 387 -25.42 4.52 -9.59
CA GLU A 387 -25.11 3.35 -8.76
C GLU A 387 -23.62 3.26 -8.37
N GLY A 388 -22.82 4.26 -8.76
CA GLY A 388 -21.38 4.28 -8.51
C GLY A 388 -21.03 4.32 -7.03
N HIS A 389 -20.01 3.54 -6.65
CA HIS A 389 -19.51 3.42 -5.28
C HIS A 389 -17.98 3.53 -5.22
N GLY A 390 -17.47 4.16 -4.16
CA GLY A 390 -16.05 4.37 -3.97
C GLY A 390 -15.69 4.58 -2.52
N LEU A 391 -14.51 4.10 -2.15
CA LEU A 391 -13.92 4.24 -0.83
C LEU A 391 -12.53 4.86 -0.97
N ALA A 392 -12.18 5.71 -0.02
CA ALA A 392 -10.82 6.22 0.13
C ALA A 392 -10.47 6.41 1.60
N TRP A 393 -9.17 6.32 1.89
CA TRP A 393 -8.63 6.47 3.23
C TRP A 393 -7.60 7.58 3.30
N GLY A 394 -7.58 8.28 4.41
CA GLY A 394 -6.53 9.22 4.73
C GLY A 394 -6.39 9.37 6.24
N CYS A 395 -5.86 10.50 6.65
CA CYS A 395 -5.73 10.84 8.05
C CYS A 395 -6.05 12.31 8.28
N ASP A 396 -6.15 12.70 9.54
CA ASP A 396 -6.23 14.09 9.95
C ASP A 396 -4.92 14.87 9.68
N LEU A 397 -4.97 16.21 9.77
CA LEU A 397 -3.80 17.08 9.63
C LEU A 397 -3.51 17.75 10.98
N SER A 398 -2.42 17.33 11.63
CA SER A 398 -2.02 17.80 12.95
C SER A 398 -0.82 18.76 12.90
N TYR A 399 -0.51 19.38 14.05
CA TYR A 399 0.73 20.16 14.20
C TYR A 399 2.00 19.31 14.05
N ASP A 400 1.94 18.02 14.41
CA ASP A 400 3.12 17.14 14.35
C ASP A 400 3.53 16.83 12.91
N TYR A 401 2.58 16.78 11.96
CA TYR A 401 2.90 16.69 10.53
C TYR A 401 3.85 17.83 10.11
N ILE A 402 3.50 19.07 10.49
CA ILE A 402 4.31 20.26 10.18
C ILE A 402 5.67 20.19 10.89
N LYS A 403 5.69 19.80 12.16
CA LYS A 403 6.93 19.70 12.94
C LYS A 403 7.91 18.67 12.37
N ILE A 404 7.41 17.49 12.00
CA ILE A 404 8.20 16.39 11.40
C ILE A 404 8.80 16.87 10.08
N ASN A 405 7.97 17.41 9.18
CA ASN A 405 8.38 17.77 7.83
C ASN A 405 9.22 19.05 7.76
N ALA A 406 9.01 20.01 8.67
CA ALA A 406 9.85 21.21 8.76
C ALA A 406 11.27 20.92 9.31
N SER A 407 11.43 19.81 10.04
CA SER A 407 12.70 19.46 10.72
C SER A 407 13.38 18.22 10.12
N TYR A 408 12.84 17.64 9.04
CA TYR A 408 13.26 16.31 8.56
C TYR A 408 14.74 16.20 8.17
N ARG A 409 15.36 17.31 7.74
CA ARG A 409 16.77 17.37 7.28
C ARG A 409 17.73 18.03 8.27
N THR A 410 17.27 18.40 9.46
CA THR A 410 18.03 19.11 10.50
C THR A 410 17.99 18.33 11.80
#